data_AF-A0A6N7YXZ8-F1
#
_entry.id   AF-A0A6N7YXZ8-F1
#
_cell.length_a   1.000
_cell.length_b   1.000
_cell.length_c   1.000
_cell.angle_alpha   90.00
_cell.angle_beta   90.00
_cell.angle_gamma   90.00
#
_symmetry.space_group_name_H-M   'P 1'
#
loop_
_entity.id
_entity.type
_entity.pdbx_description
1 polymer ?
#
loop_
_entity_poly.entity_id
_entity_poly.type
_entity_poly.pdbx_seq_one_letter_code
_entity_poly.pdbx_strand_id
1 'polypeptide(L)'
;MRSHGPLGIEIRNRRKASGRTMQQFAKDCGIGRTALHRYENGHPARPNSTSLARVVQQAAIPTDLAVRLLQGDPALASDLQHALDRLHEHQRLTT
;
A
#
# COMPACT_ATOMS: atom_id res chain seq x y z
N MET A 1 -16.46 -0.96 11.12
CA MET A 1 -15.53 -1.70 10.24
C MET A 1 -14.35 -0.80 9.95
N ARG A 2 -13.10 -1.28 10.07
CA ARG A 2 -11.92 -0.45 9.76
C ARG A 2 -11.76 -0.33 8.24
N SER A 3 -11.34 0.84 7.81
CA SER A 3 -11.82 1.51 6.58
C SER A 3 -10.86 1.46 5.40
N HIS A 4 -9.83 0.62 5.49
CA HIS A 4 -8.80 0.41 4.47
C HIS A 4 -9.11 -0.76 3.52
N GLY A 5 -10.30 -1.37 3.65
CA GLY A 5 -10.80 -2.43 2.77
C GLY A 5 -10.74 -2.09 1.28
N PRO A 6 -11.16 -0.89 0.83
CA PRO A 6 -11.08 -0.52 -0.59
C PRO A 6 -9.65 -0.47 -1.12
N LEU A 7 -8.69 0.06 -0.34
CA LEU A 7 -7.28 0.09 -0.73
C LEU A 7 -6.70 -1.32 -0.83
N GLY A 8 -7.03 -2.19 0.14
CA GLY A 8 -6.59 -3.59 0.12
C GLY A 8 -7.06 -4.35 -1.11
N ILE A 9 -8.31 -4.14 -1.51
CA ILE A 9 -8.89 -4.72 -2.73
C ILE A 9 -8.13 -4.23 -3.98
N GLU A 10 -7.86 -2.93 -4.05
CA GLU A 10 -7.13 -2.34 -5.19
C GLU A 10 -5.70 -2.90 -5.30
N ILE A 11 -4.97 -3.01 -4.18
CA ILE A 11 -3.65 -3.65 -4.13
C ILE A 11 -3.71 -5.08 -4.67
N ARG A 12 -4.69 -5.86 -4.21
CA ARG A 12 -4.89 -7.24 -4.65
C ARG A 12 -5.16 -7.32 -6.16
N ASN A 13 -6.01 -6.43 -6.67
CA ASN A 13 -6.38 -6.40 -8.08
C ASN A 13 -5.17 -6.08 -8.97
N ARG A 14 -4.39 -5.04 -8.63
CA ARG A 14 -3.19 -4.67 -9.39
C ARG A 14 -2.09 -5.73 -9.33
N ARG A 15 -1.86 -6.32 -8.15
CA ARG A 15 -0.94 -7.45 -8.03
C ARG A 15 -1.35 -8.59 -8.95
N LYS A 16 -2.61 -9.01 -8.93
CA LYS A 16 -3.11 -10.08 -9.80
C LYS A 16 -3.01 -9.73 -11.28
N ALA A 17 -3.34 -8.50 -11.68
CA ALA A 17 -3.22 -8.02 -13.05
C ALA A 17 -1.77 -8.07 -13.55
N SER A 18 -0.79 -7.86 -12.65
CA SER A 18 0.64 -8.00 -12.96
C SER A 18 1.16 -9.45 -12.96
N GLY A 19 0.30 -10.46 -12.77
CA GLY A 19 0.68 -11.88 -12.75
C GLY A 19 1.50 -12.31 -11.53
N ARG A 20 1.62 -11.46 -10.50
CA ARG A 20 2.45 -11.74 -9.32
C ARG A 20 1.69 -12.54 -8.26
N THR A 21 2.33 -13.58 -7.74
CA THR A 21 1.85 -14.25 -6.53
C THR A 21 1.96 -13.32 -5.32
N MET A 22 1.21 -13.61 -4.26
CA MET A 22 1.31 -12.87 -2.99
C MET A 22 2.73 -12.93 -2.40
N GLN A 23 3.42 -14.07 -2.54
CA GLN A 23 4.77 -14.23 -2.00
C GLN A 23 5.81 -13.43 -2.77
N GLN A 24 5.75 -13.43 -4.11
CA GLN A 24 6.62 -12.61 -4.95
C GLN A 24 6.41 -11.12 -4.65
N PHE A 25 5.16 -10.66 -4.70
CA PHE A 25 4.87 -9.25 -4.48
C PHE A 25 5.26 -8.77 -3.07
N ALA A 26 5.04 -9.59 -2.04
CA ALA A 26 5.48 -9.26 -0.68
C ALA A 26 7.01 -9.12 -0.60
N LYS A 27 7.75 -10.02 -1.28
CA LYS A 27 9.21 -9.96 -1.39
C LYS A 27 9.67 -8.68 -2.08
N ASP A 28 9.05 -8.32 -3.20
CA ASP A 28 9.36 -7.09 -3.95
C ASP A 28 9.12 -5.83 -3.12
N CYS A 29 8.12 -5.87 -2.22
CA CYS A 29 7.80 -4.78 -1.30
C CYS A 29 8.66 -4.77 -0.02
N GLY A 30 9.48 -5.81 0.20
CA GLY A 30 10.26 -5.97 1.43
C GLY A 30 9.41 -6.23 2.68
N ILE A 31 8.27 -6.90 2.55
CA ILE A 31 7.37 -7.24 3.67
C ILE A 31 7.09 -8.75 3.72
N GLY A 32 6.60 -9.23 4.87
CA GLY A 32 6.16 -10.62 5.01
C GLY A 32 4.86 -10.90 4.24
N ARG A 33 4.73 -12.11 3.69
CA ARG A 33 3.49 -12.57 3.01
C ARG A 33 2.25 -12.39 3.88
N THR A 34 2.33 -12.69 5.17
CA THR A 34 1.22 -12.53 6.13
C THR A 34 0.83 -11.06 6.31
N ALA A 35 1.80 -10.13 6.26
CA ALA A 35 1.52 -8.70 6.32
C ALA A 35 0.76 -8.26 5.07
N LEU A 36 1.20 -8.68 3.88
CA LEU A 36 0.49 -8.39 2.63
C LEU A 36 -0.93 -8.97 2.63
N HIS A 37 -1.12 -10.21 3.10
CA HIS A 37 -2.45 -10.81 3.25
C HIS A 37 -3.37 -9.94 4.12
N ARG A 38 -2.86 -9.40 5.24
CA ARG A 38 -3.63 -8.52 6.12
C ARG A 38 -4.02 -7.21 5.42
N TYR A 39 -3.14 -6.66 4.60
CA TYR A 39 -3.42 -5.46 3.83
C TYR A 39 -4.50 -5.72 2.78
N GLU A 40 -4.37 -6.79 1.99
CA GLU A 40 -5.31 -7.13 0.90
C GLU A 40 -6.71 -7.49 1.37
N ASN A 41 -6.85 -8.03 2.58
CA ASN A 41 -8.13 -8.50 3.12
C ASN A 41 -8.73 -7.55 4.17
N GLY A 42 -8.22 -6.33 4.30
CA GLY A 42 -8.81 -5.31 5.20
C GLY A 42 -8.78 -5.71 6.68
N HIS A 43 -7.71 -6.38 7.12
CA HIS A 43 -7.57 -6.84 8.51
C HIS A 43 -7.61 -5.66 9.50
N PRO A 44 -8.24 -5.79 10.69
CA PRO A 44 -8.44 -4.67 11.60
C PRO A 44 -7.14 -4.01 12.09
N ALA A 45 -6.03 -4.75 12.23
CA ALA A 45 -4.75 -4.14 12.60
C ALA A 45 -4.34 -3.01 11.63
N ARG A 46 -4.00 -1.83 12.17
CA ARG A 46 -3.55 -0.69 11.36
C ARG A 46 -2.23 -1.04 10.67
N PRO A 47 -2.11 -0.88 9.35
CA PRO A 47 -0.86 -1.12 8.63
C PRO A 47 0.20 -0.07 8.99
N ASN A 48 1.47 -0.46 8.90
CA ASN A 48 2.58 0.49 8.97
C ASN A 48 2.60 1.34 7.68
N SER A 49 2.59 2.67 7.81
CA SER A 49 2.47 3.58 6.67
C SER A 49 3.65 3.50 5.70
N THR A 50 4.89 3.33 6.19
CA THR A 50 6.08 3.18 5.34
C THR A 50 6.01 1.91 4.49
N SER A 51 5.67 0.78 5.11
CA SER A 51 5.49 -0.49 4.41
C SER A 51 4.31 -0.43 3.42
N LEU A 52 3.21 0.20 3.82
CA LEU A 52 2.05 0.41 2.96
C LEU A 52 2.39 1.29 1.75
N ALA A 53 3.19 2.34 1.93
CA ALA A 53 3.64 3.21 0.84
C ALA A 53 4.44 2.45 -0.21
N ARG A 54 5.36 1.56 0.21
CA ARG A 54 6.09 0.67 -0.71
C ARG A 54 5.16 -0.25 -1.49
N VAL A 55 4.16 -0.81 -0.82
CA VAL A 55 3.15 -1.68 -1.44
C VAL A 55 2.33 -0.92 -2.47
N VAL A 56 1.85 0.28 -2.12
CA VAL A 56 1.08 1.17 -3.01
C VAL A 56 1.90 1.56 -4.24
N GLN A 57 3.17 1.94 -4.04
CA GLN A 57 4.09 2.27 -5.12
C GLN A 57 4.34 1.07 -6.04
N GLN A 58 4.66 -0.11 -5.49
CA GLN A 58 4.91 -1.33 -6.26
C GLN A 58 3.68 -1.88 -6.98
N ALA A 59 2.49 -1.59 -6.45
CA ALA A 59 1.22 -1.86 -7.12
C ALA A 59 0.91 -0.85 -8.24
N ALA A 60 1.71 0.20 -8.40
CA ALA A 60 1.46 1.30 -9.33
C ALA A 60 0.06 1.94 -9.12
N ILE A 61 -0.32 2.15 -7.85
CA ILE A 61 -1.53 2.87 -7.48
C ILE A 61 -1.19 4.36 -7.35
N PRO A 62 -1.90 5.26 -8.06
CA PRO A 62 -1.74 6.70 -7.87
C PRO A 62 -1.96 7.14 -6.43
N THR A 63 -1.13 8.06 -5.94
CA THR A 63 -1.16 8.53 -4.54
C THR A 63 -2.52 9.10 -4.15
N ASP A 64 -3.12 9.93 -4.99
CA ASP A 64 -4.43 10.54 -4.78
C ASP A 64 -5.54 9.48 -4.64
N LEU A 65 -5.48 8.43 -5.48
CA LEU A 65 -6.38 7.29 -5.40
C LEU A 65 -6.16 6.51 -4.10
N ALA A 66 -4.91 6.24 -3.73
CA ALA A 66 -4.60 5.49 -2.52
C ALA A 66 -5.13 6.18 -1.25
N VAL A 67 -4.95 7.51 -1.16
CA VAL A 67 -5.46 8.34 -0.05
C VAL A 67 -7.00 8.36 -0.04
N ARG A 68 -7.65 8.51 -1.21
CA ARG A 68 -9.12 8.44 -1.32
C ARG A 68 -9.69 7.10 -0.87
N LEU A 69 -9.00 6.00 -1.16
CA LEU A 69 -9.44 4.65 -0.75
C LEU A 69 -9.28 4.38 0.76
N LEU A 70 -8.65 5.30 1.50
CA LEU A 70 -8.50 5.26 2.97
C LEU A 70 -9.49 6.19 3.71
N GLN A 71 -10.54 6.70 3.05
CA GLN A 71 -11.42 7.75 3.59
C GLN A 71 -12.03 7.52 4.99
N GLY A 72 -12.09 6.29 5.51
CA GLY A 72 -12.51 6.07 6.90
C GLY A 72 -11.37 5.88 7.92
N ASP A 73 -10.12 6.13 7.55
CA ASP A 73 -8.97 6.27 8.47
C ASP A 73 -8.10 7.47 8.03
N PRO A 74 -8.55 8.71 8.31
CA PRO A 74 -7.88 9.93 7.84
C PRO A 74 -6.46 10.08 8.40
N ALA A 75 -6.20 9.56 9.59
CA ALA A 75 -4.88 9.56 10.17
C ALA A 75 -3.92 8.66 9.36
N LEU A 76 -4.35 7.46 8.99
CA LEU A 76 -3.54 6.59 8.13
C LEU A 76 -3.37 7.17 6.72
N ALA A 77 -4.40 7.83 6.19
CA ALA A 77 -4.34 8.49 4.89
C ALA A 77 -3.26 9.59 4.87
N SER A 78 -3.21 10.42 5.92
CA SER A 78 -2.15 11.42 6.11
C SER A 78 -0.77 10.77 6.24
N ASP A 79 -0.62 9.75 7.09
CA ASP A 79 0.65 9.05 7.26
C ASP A 79 1.15 8.41 5.94
N LEU A 80 0.24 7.86 5.15
CA LEU A 80 0.54 7.26 3.84
C LEU A 80 1.01 8.32 2.85
N GLN A 81 0.33 9.46 2.77
CA GLN A 81 0.72 10.58 1.91
C GLN A 81 2.15 11.02 2.21
N HIS A 82 2.46 11.32 3.47
CA HIS A 82 3.83 11.70 3.88
C HIS A 82 4.88 10.62 3.60
N ALA A 83 4.51 9.33 3.70
CA ALA A 83 5.42 8.24 3.37
C ALA A 83 5.68 8.13 1.86
N LEU A 84 4.65 8.30 1.02
CA LEU A 84 4.77 8.32 -0.44
C LEU A 84 5.58 9.52 -0.93
N ASP A 85 5.35 10.71 -0.36
CA ASP A 85 6.10 11.92 -0.71
C ASP A 85 7.60 11.75 -0.43
N ARG A 86 7.96 11.19 0.72
CA ARG A 86 9.36 10.86 1.04
C ARG A 86 9.97 9.86 0.07
N LEU A 87 9.22 8.82 -0.32
CA LEU A 87 9.71 7.82 -1.28
C LEU A 87 9.97 8.44 -2.66
N HIS A 88 9.09 9.31 -3.13
CA HIS A 88 9.27 10.00 -4.41
C HIS A 88 10.44 11.00 -4.37
N GLU A 89 10.63 11.70 -3.27
CA GLU A 89 11.76 12.62 -3.09
C GLU A 89 13.10 11.87 -3.14
N HIS A 90 13.21 10.73 -2.45
CA HIS A 90 14.41 9.91 -2.52
C HIS A 90 14.71 9.42 -3.94
N GLN A 91 13.69 9.06 -4.74
CA GLN A 91 13.89 8.62 -6.12
C GLN A 91 14.38 9.76 -7.04
N ARG A 92 13.92 10.99 -6.81
CA ARG A 92 14.36 12.18 -7.56
C ARG A 92 15.82 12.54 -7.31
N LEU A 93 16.29 12.38 -6.08
CA LEU A 93 17.66 12.73 -5.68
C LEU A 93 18.71 11.68 -6.10
N THR A 94 18.28 10.48 -6.50
CA THR A 94 19.17 9.38 -6.91
C THR A 94 19.30 9.20 -8.42
N THR A 95 18.71 10.09 -9.22
CA THR A 95 18.75 10.09 -10.70
C THR A 95 19.58 11.25 -11.20
#